data_AF-A0A2V5IXV8-F1
#
_entry.id   AF-A0A2V5IXV8-F1
#
_cell.length_a   1.000
_cell.length_b   1.000
_cell.length_c   1.000
_cell.angle_alpha   90.00
_cell.angle_beta   90.00
_cell.angle_gamma   90.00
#
_symmetry.space_group_name_H-M   'P 1'
#
loop_
_entity.id
_entity.type
_entity.pdbx_description
1 polymer ?
#
loop_
_entity_poly.entity_id
_entity_poly.type
_entity_poly.pdbx_seq_one_letter_code
_entity_poly.pdbx_strand_id
1 'polypeptide(L)' 'AAAAKGLLEERAAVLEIMTSLKRAGADFIVNYWALDLMEWLKS' A
#
# COMPACT_ATOMS: atom_id res chain seq x y z
N ALA A 1 10.33 7.76 -2.21
CA ALA A 1 11.63 7.84 -2.93
C ALA A 1 11.61 7.21 -4.32
N ALA A 2 10.95 6.04 -4.52
CA ALA A 2 10.82 5.40 -5.84
C ALA A 2 9.61 5.90 -6.66
N ALA A 3 8.45 6.08 -6.02
CA ALA A 3 7.23 6.58 -6.67
C ALA A 3 7.38 7.97 -7.30
N ALA A 4 7.98 8.92 -6.57
CA ALA A 4 8.26 10.27 -7.06
C ALA A 4 9.20 10.35 -8.28
N LYS A 5 9.85 9.25 -8.67
CA LYS A 5 10.73 9.16 -9.83
C LYS A 5 10.07 8.50 -11.05
N GLY A 6 8.78 8.14 -10.99
CA GLY A 6 8.03 7.53 -12.10
C GLY A 6 8.53 6.13 -12.53
N LEU A 7 9.38 5.51 -11.71
CA LEU A 7 9.98 4.19 -11.97
C LEU A 7 9.06 3.04 -11.55
N LEU A 8 7.99 3.33 -10.81
CA LEU A 8 7.10 2.34 -10.23
C LEU A 8 5.69 2.94 -10.07
N GLU A 9 4.67 2.18 -10.45
CA GLU A 9 3.27 2.52 -10.17
C GLU A 9 3.01 2.47 -8.66
N GLU A 10 2.82 3.65 -8.06
CA GLU A 10 2.76 3.80 -6.60
C GLU A 10 1.64 2.98 -5.98
N ARG A 11 0.43 3.04 -6.57
CA ARG A 11 -0.73 2.30 -6.09
C ARG A 11 -0.48 0.79 -6.10
N ALA A 12 0.08 0.26 -7.19
CA ALA A 12 0.35 -1.17 -7.32
C ALA A 12 1.38 -1.63 -6.27
N ALA A 13 2.46 -0.87 -6.10
CA ALA A 13 3.51 -1.19 -5.14
C ALA A 13 3.03 -1.14 -3.69
N VAL A 14 2.25 -0.12 -3.32
CA VAL A 14 1.70 0.00 -1.97
C VAL A 14 0.74 -1.15 -1.68
N LEU A 15 -0.14 -1.50 -2.62
CA LEU A 15 -1.06 -2.63 -2.46
C LEU A 15 -0.33 -3.98 -2.34
N GLU A 16 0.76 -4.17 -3.09
CA GLU A 16 1.58 -5.39 -3.00
C GLU A 16 2.24 -5.53 -1.62
N ILE A 17 2.80 -4.44 -1.09
CA ILE A 17 3.38 -4.42 0.26
C ILE A 17 2.31 -4.69 1.31
N MET A 18 1.16 -4.01 1.24
CA MET A 18 0.07 -4.20 2.21
C MET A 18 -0.47 -5.63 2.20
N THR A 19 -0.66 -6.20 1.01
CA THR A 19 -1.10 -7.59 0.84
C THR A 19 -0.09 -8.56 1.44
N SER A 20 1.21 -8.30 1.24
CA SER A 20 2.28 -9.13 1.80
C SER A 20 2.32 -9.06 3.34
N LEU A 21 2.14 -7.87 3.93
CA LEU A 21 2.05 -7.70 5.38
C LEU A 21 0.83 -8.42 5.96
N LYS A 22 -0.34 -8.31 5.31
CA LYS A 22 -1.53 -9.04 5.74
C LYS A 22 -1.33 -10.56 5.66
N ARG A 23 -0.72 -11.05 4.58
CA ARG A 23 -0.39 -12.47 4.40
C ARG A 23 0.58 -12.99 5.46
N ALA A 24 1.49 -12.15 5.96
CA ALA A 24 2.42 -12.49 7.04
C ALA A 24 1.73 -12.61 8.41
N GLY A 25 0.42 -12.34 8.50
CA GLY A 25 -0.36 -12.44 9.74
C GLY A 25 -0.49 -11.12 10.50
N ALA A 26 -0.17 -9.98 9.88
CA ALA A 26 -0.41 -8.69 10.54
C ALA A 26 -1.93 -8.44 10.72
N ASP A 27 -2.34 -8.25 11.97
CA ASP A 27 -3.72 -7.87 12.31
C ASP A 27 -3.95 -6.37 12.15
N PHE A 28 -2.92 -5.55 12.42
CA PHE A 28 -2.99 -4.10 12.30
C PHE A 28 -1.73 -3.54 11.63
N ILE A 29 -1.91 -2.61 10.69
CA ILE A 29 -0.82 -1.97 9.94
C ILE A 29 -0.99 -0.46 10.04
N VAL A 30 0.01 0.24 10.57
CA VAL A 30 0.05 1.70 10.64
C VAL A 30 1.02 2.21 9.58
N ASN A 31 0.54 3.03 8.65
CA ASN A 31 1.36 3.57 7.58
C ASN A 31 0.86 4.96 7.13
N TYR A 32 1.68 5.67 6.36
CA TYR A 32 1.37 7.01 5.85
C TYR A 32 0.36 7.03 4.69
N TRP A 33 0.15 5.90 4.02
CA TRP A 33 -0.79 5.73 2.92
C TRP A 33 -2.18 5.29 3.38
N ALA A 34 -2.47 5.34 4.68
CA ALA A 34 -3.70 4.80 5.24
C ALA A 34 -4.96 5.46 4.64
N LEU A 35 -4.91 6.77 4.41
CA LEU A 35 -6.01 7.51 3.79
C LEU A 35 -6.24 7.08 2.34
N ASP A 36 -5.18 6.99 1.54
CA ASP A 36 -5.26 6.58 0.13
C ASP A 36 -5.73 5.13 -0.01
N LEU A 37 -5.22 4.24 0.85
CA LEU A 37 -5.63 2.84 0.91
C LEU A 37 -7.14 2.70 1.20
N MET A 38 -7.70 3.55 2.06
CA MET A 38 -9.15 3.53 2.34
C MET A 38 -9.99 3.89 1.12
N GLU A 39 -9.48 4.70 0.20
CA GLU A 39 -10.19 5.02 -1.05
C GLU A 39 -10.05 3.88 -2.06
N TRP A 40 -8.84 3.35 -2.22
CA TRP A 40 -8.56 2.32 -3.21
C TRP A 40 -9.21 0.97 -2.92
N LEU A 41 -9.45 0.65 -1.64
CA LEU A 41 -10.08 -0.60 -1.22
C LEU A 41 -11.62 -0.56 -1.28
N LYS A 42 -12.22 0.62 -1.52
CA LYS A 42 -13.68 0.75 -1.63
C LYS A 42 -14.24 0.39 -3.02
N SER A 43 -13.39 0.22 -4.03
CA SER A 43 -13.77 -0.21 -5.40
C SER A 43 -13.81 -1.71 -5.54
#